data_AF-A0A4P0Y412-F1
#
_entry.id   AF-A0A4P0Y412-F1
#
_cell.length_a   1.000
_cell.length_b   1.000
_cell.length_c   1.000
_cell.angle_alpha   90.00
_cell.angle_beta   90.00
_cell.angle_gamma   90.00
#
_symmetry.space_group_name_H-M   'P 1'
#
loop_
_entity.id
_entity.type
_entity.pdbx_description
1 polymer ?
#
loop_
_entity_poly.entity_id
_entity_poly.type
_entity_poly.pdbx_seq_one_letter_code
_entity_poly.pdbx_strand_id
1 'polypeptide(L)'
;MEKILRERHGLRGQDFLFSLTKTYPRREQVMQYGEDDLRFITRLLGEVGIWFRFTADTRLHIDVAEFCDSQQGYEKGLTLPSSRRQGSSRPGWTRCGEMACRHRVVEQQVSTRDYNYREATADMNAQVDVTRGETTTFGEAYHWGDNYLTAGNVHDRHPAPESGAFLRPASP
;
A
#
# COMPACT_ATOMS: atom_id res chain seq x y z
N MET A 1 7.78 -13.52 0.79
CA MET A 1 7.51 -13.13 -0.61
C MET A 1 8.71 -13.39 -1.51
N GLU A 2 9.89 -12.84 -1.23
CA GLU A 2 11.10 -13.01 -2.07
C GLU A 2 11.38 -14.49 -2.41
N LYS A 3 11.21 -15.39 -1.44
CA LYS A 3 11.33 -16.84 -1.64
C LYS A 3 10.43 -17.37 -2.78
N ILE A 4 9.19 -16.90 -2.90
CA ILE A 4 8.27 -17.31 -3.97
C ILE A 4 8.75 -16.78 -5.32
N LEU A 5 9.15 -15.51 -5.38
CA LEU A 5 9.69 -14.89 -6.60
C LEU A 5 10.91 -15.67 -7.12
N ARG A 6 11.83 -16.04 -6.23
CA ARG A 6 13.05 -16.77 -6.61
C ARG A 6 12.78 -18.25 -6.92
N GLU A 7 12.10 -18.97 -6.03
CA GLU A 7 12.00 -20.43 -6.11
C GLU A 7 10.92 -20.91 -7.08
N ARG A 8 9.77 -20.23 -7.16
CA ARG A 8 8.65 -20.66 -8.02
C ARG A 8 8.65 -19.97 -9.38
N HIS A 9 9.14 -18.74 -9.44
CA HIS A 9 9.13 -17.95 -10.67
C HIS A 9 10.53 -17.70 -11.26
N GLY A 10 11.59 -18.20 -10.62
CA GLY A 10 12.96 -18.11 -11.16
C GLY A 10 13.51 -16.68 -11.26
N LEU A 11 12.88 -15.71 -10.60
CA LEU A 11 13.34 -14.33 -10.60
C LEU A 11 14.66 -14.22 -9.84
N ARG A 12 15.64 -13.58 -10.48
CA ARG A 12 16.96 -13.32 -9.91
C ARG A 12 16.94 -11.98 -9.19
N GLY A 13 17.99 -11.71 -8.43
CA GLY A 13 18.08 -10.46 -7.64
C GLY A 13 18.06 -9.18 -8.47
N GLN A 14 18.32 -9.26 -9.78
CA GLN A 14 18.22 -8.13 -10.72
C GLN A 14 16.80 -7.88 -11.22
N ASP A 15 15.90 -8.87 -11.10
CA ASP A 15 14.55 -8.81 -11.67
C ASP A 15 13.56 -8.12 -10.69
N PHE A 16 14.00 -7.79 -9.47
CA PHE A 16 13.21 -7.06 -8.49
C PHE A 16 14.06 -6.20 -7.54
N LEU A 17 13.46 -5.13 -7.03
CA LEU A 17 14.09 -4.17 -6.13
C LEU A 17 13.15 -3.85 -4.95
N PHE A 18 13.69 -3.88 -3.73
CA PHE A 18 12.98 -3.45 -2.52
C PHE A 18 13.48 -2.07 -2.07
N SER A 19 12.64 -1.05 -2.27
CA SER A 19 12.86 0.33 -1.85
C SER A 19 11.93 0.68 -0.69
N LEU A 20 12.13 -0.03 0.44
CA LEU A 20 11.31 0.09 1.63
C LEU A 20 11.94 1.07 2.63
N THR A 21 11.14 1.98 3.17
CA THR A 21 11.55 2.95 4.19
C THR A 21 11.33 2.43 5.61
N LYS A 22 10.39 1.48 5.79
CA LYS A 22 10.06 0.87 7.08
C LYS A 22 10.65 -0.54 7.20
N THR A 23 10.85 -0.98 8.44
CA THR A 23 11.18 -2.36 8.77
C THR A 23 9.90 -3.13 9.08
N TYR A 24 9.70 -4.24 8.38
CA TYR A 24 8.51 -5.09 8.53
C TYR A 24 8.85 -6.31 9.39
N PRO A 25 8.07 -6.58 10.45
CA PRO A 25 8.34 -7.71 11.32
C PRO A 25 8.12 -9.05 10.59
N ARG A 26 8.80 -10.08 11.08
CA ARG A 26 8.58 -11.44 10.57
C ARG A 26 7.28 -11.97 11.13
N ARG A 27 6.34 -12.30 10.26
CA ARG A 27 5.11 -13.00 10.63
C ARG A 27 5.40 -14.42 11.09
N GLU A 28 4.79 -14.83 12.20
CA GLU A 28 4.93 -16.18 12.76
C GLU A 28 4.27 -17.24 11.85
N GLN A 29 3.10 -16.90 11.32
CA GLN A 29 2.34 -17.78 10.42
C GLN A 29 1.87 -16.99 9.20
N VAL A 30 2.09 -17.57 8.02
CA VAL A 30 1.57 -17.06 6.75
C VAL A 30 1.08 -18.24 5.93
N MET A 31 -0.19 -18.21 5.53
CA MET A 31 -0.82 -19.27 4.75
C MET A 31 -1.21 -18.74 3.36
N GLN A 32 -0.89 -19.53 2.34
CA GLN A 32 -1.40 -19.41 0.98
C GLN A 32 -2.45 -20.51 0.81
N TYR A 33 -3.72 -20.15 0.66
CA TYR A 33 -4.82 -21.12 0.58
C TYR A 33 -5.82 -20.74 -0.50
N GLY A 34 -6.03 -21.64 -1.48
CA GLY A 34 -7.00 -21.42 -2.57
C GLY A 34 -6.69 -20.22 -3.46
N GLU A 35 -5.46 -19.70 -3.44
CA GLU A 35 -5.04 -18.51 -4.17
C GLU A 35 -3.73 -18.74 -4.95
N ASP A 36 -3.59 -18.07 -6.09
CA ASP A 36 -2.37 -18.08 -6.89
C ASP A 36 -1.26 -17.22 -6.26
N ASP A 37 -0.02 -17.38 -6.73
CA ASP A 37 1.15 -16.69 -6.18
C ASP A 37 1.04 -15.16 -6.30
N LEU A 38 0.44 -14.64 -7.38
CA LEU A 38 0.26 -13.20 -7.57
C LEU A 38 -0.76 -12.64 -6.58
N ARG A 39 -1.91 -13.29 -6.41
CA ARG A 39 -2.94 -12.92 -5.43
C ARG A 39 -2.37 -12.96 -4.02
N PHE A 40 -1.64 -14.01 -3.68
CA PHE A 40 -0.99 -14.15 -2.38
C PHE A 40 -0.02 -13.00 -2.11
N ILE A 41 0.87 -12.70 -3.06
CA ILE A 41 1.84 -11.61 -2.93
C ILE A 41 1.12 -10.26 -2.83
N THR A 42 0.12 -10.02 -3.69
CA THR A 42 -0.63 -8.76 -3.71
C THR A 42 -1.36 -8.53 -2.40
N ARG A 43 -1.99 -9.57 -1.85
CA ARG A 43 -2.65 -9.53 -0.54
C ARG A 43 -1.66 -9.21 0.57
N LEU A 44 -0.54 -9.93 0.65
CA LEU A 44 0.48 -9.68 1.66
C LEU A 44 1.03 -8.25 1.61
N LEU A 45 1.32 -7.74 0.41
CA LEU A 45 1.85 -6.39 0.23
C LEU A 45 0.81 -5.32 0.58
N GLY A 46 -0.44 -5.53 0.16
CA GLY A 46 -1.56 -4.64 0.45
C GLY A 46 -1.85 -4.51 1.95
N GLU A 47 -1.77 -5.61 2.70
CA GLU A 47 -1.94 -5.62 4.17
C GLU A 47 -0.92 -4.72 4.89
N VAL A 48 0.28 -4.55 4.32
CA VAL A 48 1.36 -3.75 4.90
C VAL A 48 1.62 -2.43 4.16
N GLY A 49 0.71 -2.03 3.27
CA GLY A 49 0.78 -0.79 2.51
C GLY A 49 1.96 -0.71 1.54
N ILE A 50 2.54 -1.84 1.14
CA ILE A 50 3.57 -1.90 0.11
C ILE A 50 2.86 -2.00 -1.24
N TRP A 51 3.22 -1.12 -2.16
CA TRP A 51 2.78 -1.17 -3.56
C TRP A 51 3.97 -1.54 -4.44
N PHE A 52 3.70 -1.91 -5.68
CA PHE A 52 4.76 -2.23 -6.63
C PHE A 52 4.44 -1.73 -8.03
N ARG A 53 5.50 -1.54 -8.83
CA ARG A 53 5.42 -1.19 -10.25
C ARG A 53 6.48 -1.96 -11.02
N PHE A 54 6.32 -2.00 -12.34
CA PHE A 54 7.33 -2.52 -13.24
C PHE A 54 8.02 -1.37 -13.96
N THR A 55 9.35 -1.38 -13.94
CA THR A 55 10.19 -0.43 -14.67
C THR A 55 11.10 -1.21 -15.62
N ALA A 56 11.36 -0.64 -16.79
CA ALA A 56 12.30 -1.24 -17.74
C ALA A 56 13.71 -0.70 -17.46
N ASP A 57 14.64 -1.59 -17.09
CA ASP A 57 16.05 -1.24 -17.03
C ASP A 57 16.64 -1.26 -18.45
N THR A 58 16.90 -0.08 -18.99
CA THR A 58 17.44 0.09 -20.35
C THR A 58 18.89 -0.36 -20.50
N ARG A 59 19.64 -0.51 -19.41
CA ARG A 59 21.03 -0.98 -19.43
C ARG A 59 21.10 -2.49 -19.50
N LEU A 60 20.21 -3.16 -18.79
CA LEU A 60 20.16 -4.62 -18.70
C LEU A 60 19.13 -5.24 -19.65
N HIS A 61 18.27 -4.43 -20.28
CA HIS A 61 17.16 -4.87 -21.13
C HIS A 61 16.24 -5.89 -20.43
N ILE A 62 15.93 -5.61 -19.16
CA ILE A 62 15.04 -6.43 -18.33
C ILE A 62 13.94 -5.57 -17.73
N ASP A 63 12.82 -6.21 -17.41
CA ASP A 63 11.79 -5.62 -16.56
C ASP A 63 12.13 -5.89 -15.09
N VAL A 64 12.04 -4.85 -14.27
CA VAL A 64 12.34 -4.88 -12.84
C VAL A 64 11.06 -4.59 -12.06
N ALA A 65 10.71 -5.48 -11.12
CA ALA A 65 9.63 -5.24 -10.18
C ALA A 65 10.12 -4.40 -9.00
N GLU A 66 9.70 -3.14 -8.90
CA GLU A 66 10.05 -2.23 -7.81
C GLU A 66 8.96 -2.25 -6.73
N PHE A 67 9.32 -2.63 -5.51
CA PHE A 67 8.45 -2.63 -4.32
C PHE A 67 8.75 -1.41 -3.45
N CYS A 68 7.71 -0.62 -3.14
CA CYS A 68 7.83 0.67 -2.45
C CYS A 68 6.74 0.83 -1.37
N ASP A 69 7.08 1.48 -0.26
CA ASP A 69 6.15 1.79 0.84
C ASP A 69 5.92 3.30 1.04
N SER A 70 6.57 4.13 0.22
CA SER A 70 6.54 5.58 0.35
C SER A 70 6.30 6.26 -0.98
N GLN A 71 5.79 7.49 -0.92
CA GLN A 71 5.58 8.32 -2.12
C GLN A 71 6.89 8.66 -2.85
N GLN A 72 8.05 8.48 -2.21
CA GLN A 72 9.35 8.72 -2.83
C GLN A 72 9.65 7.71 -3.95
N GLY A 73 8.96 6.56 -3.96
CA GLY A 73 9.05 5.58 -5.04
C GLY A 73 8.42 6.05 -6.36
N TYR A 74 7.60 7.12 -6.34
CA TYR A 74 7.05 7.69 -7.57
C TYR A 74 8.06 8.58 -8.27
N GLU A 75 8.10 8.44 -9.60
CA GLU A 75 8.87 9.35 -10.44
C GLU A 75 8.25 10.76 -10.40
N LYS A 76 9.10 11.76 -10.16
CA LYS A 76 8.69 13.17 -10.05
C LYS A 76 9.13 13.94 -11.29
N GLY A 77 8.38 14.99 -11.63
CA GLY A 77 8.80 15.97 -12.63
C GLY A 77 8.25 15.76 -14.04
N LEU A 78 7.35 14.80 -14.24
CA LEU A 78 6.61 14.68 -15.51
C LEU A 78 5.50 15.75 -15.56
N THR A 79 5.69 16.78 -16.39
CA THR A 79 4.66 17.79 -16.65
C THR A 79 4.08 17.60 -18.04
N LEU A 80 2.80 17.23 -18.10
CA LEU A 80 2.06 17.14 -19.36
C LEU A 80 1.16 18.37 -19.53
N PRO A 81 1.27 19.12 -20.64
CA PRO A 81 0.38 20.25 -20.88
C PRO A 81 -1.04 19.77 -21.16
N SER A 82 -2.04 20.45 -20.59
CA SER A 82 -3.45 20.22 -20.87
C SER A 82 -3.89 21.01 -22.10
N SER A 83 -4.67 20.38 -22.98
CA SER A 83 -5.23 21.06 -24.15
C SER A 83 -6.64 20.55 -24.41
N ARG A 84 -7.61 21.47 -24.52
CA ARG A 84 -8.96 21.14 -24.96
C ARG A 84 -8.92 20.75 -26.44
N ARG A 85 -9.60 19.66 -26.81
CA ARG A 85 -9.72 19.05 -28.16
C ARG A 85 -10.12 19.98 -29.32
N GLN A 86 -10.29 21.29 -29.12
CA GLN A 86 -10.68 22.25 -30.16
C GLN A 86 -9.46 22.87 -30.84
N GLY A 87 -8.81 22.10 -31.70
CA GLY A 87 -7.74 22.58 -32.59
C GLY A 87 -6.79 21.46 -33.00
N SER A 88 -6.50 21.34 -34.30
CA SER A 88 -5.61 20.31 -34.86
C SER A 88 -4.36 20.13 -34.01
N SER A 89 -4.17 18.91 -33.50
CA SER A 89 -2.97 18.55 -32.77
C SER A 89 -1.75 18.79 -33.65
N ARG A 90 -0.82 19.65 -33.22
CA ARG A 90 0.51 19.69 -33.82
C ARG A 90 1.17 18.31 -33.62
N PRO A 91 1.64 17.63 -34.68
CA PRO A 91 2.32 16.34 -34.55
C PRO A 91 3.58 16.50 -33.69
N GLY A 92 3.80 15.56 -32.77
CA GLY A 92 5.01 15.49 -31.93
C GLY A 92 4.88 15.99 -30.49
N TRP A 93 3.70 16.42 -30.03
CA TRP A 93 3.49 16.84 -28.62
C TRP A 93 2.49 15.94 -27.90
N THR A 94 2.94 15.27 -26.83
CA THR A 94 2.08 14.54 -25.91
C THR A 94 1.32 15.53 -25.03
N ARG A 95 -0.01 15.40 -24.96
CA ARG A 95 -0.90 16.31 -24.21
C ARG A 95 -1.98 15.51 -23.47
N CYS A 96 -2.45 16.04 -22.34
CA CYS A 96 -3.64 15.52 -21.68
C CYS A 96 -4.89 16.04 -22.39
N GLY A 97 -5.69 15.13 -22.97
CA GLY A 97 -6.86 15.48 -23.78
C GLY A 97 -8.15 15.66 -22.98
N GLU A 98 -8.33 14.89 -21.90
CA GLU A 98 -9.50 14.95 -21.02
C GLU A 98 -9.06 14.68 -19.57
N MET A 99 -9.64 15.42 -18.63
CA MET A 99 -9.41 15.25 -17.19
C MET A 99 -10.76 15.08 -16.51
N ALA A 100 -10.90 14.06 -15.68
CA ALA A 100 -12.09 13.81 -14.88
C ALA A 100 -11.68 13.66 -13.41
N CYS A 101 -12.39 14.35 -12.52
CA CYS A 101 -12.22 14.20 -11.07
C CYS A 101 -13.41 13.42 -10.52
N ARG A 102 -13.15 12.37 -9.73
CA ARG A 102 -14.17 11.54 -9.07
C ARG A 102 -13.89 11.56 -7.58
N HIS A 103 -14.95 11.67 -6.78
CA HIS A 103 -14.87 11.68 -5.32
C HIS A 103 -15.77 10.56 -4.78
N ARG A 104 -15.34 9.93 -3.68
CA ARG A 104 -16.10 8.93 -2.94
C ARG A 104 -16.02 9.25 -1.46
N VAL A 105 -17.15 9.15 -0.75
CA VAL A 105 -17.17 9.28 0.71
C VAL A 105 -16.48 8.06 1.31
N VAL A 106 -15.54 8.30 2.21
CA VAL A 106 -14.79 7.29 2.95
C VAL A 106 -15.15 7.36 4.44
N GLU A 107 -14.89 6.26 5.15
CA GLU A 107 -15.14 6.12 6.57
C GLU A 107 -14.34 7.16 7.37
N GLN A 108 -14.99 7.75 8.37
CA GLN A 108 -14.39 8.78 9.22
C GLN A 108 -13.41 8.17 10.22
N GLN A 109 -13.78 7.03 10.81
CA GLN A 109 -13.03 6.42 11.89
C GLN A 109 -12.87 4.92 11.67
N VAL A 110 -11.71 4.40 12.06
CA VAL A 110 -11.47 2.96 12.10
C VAL A 110 -11.05 2.52 13.48
N SER A 111 -11.73 1.50 13.97
CA SER A 111 -11.51 0.87 15.26
C SER A 111 -11.04 -0.56 15.01
N THR A 112 -9.79 -0.85 15.36
CA THR A 112 -9.20 -2.19 15.27
C THR A 112 -9.05 -2.79 16.65
N ARG A 113 -9.30 -4.09 16.74
CA ARG A 113 -9.19 -4.81 18.00
C ARG A 113 -8.70 -6.24 17.79
N ASP A 114 -7.87 -6.72 18.71
CA ASP A 114 -7.31 -8.06 18.65
C ASP A 114 -7.09 -8.66 20.03
N TYR A 115 -6.61 -9.91 20.07
CA TYR A 115 -6.25 -10.61 21.28
C TYR A 115 -4.88 -11.29 21.13
N ASN A 116 -3.93 -10.88 21.97
CA ASN A 116 -2.63 -11.53 22.07
C ASN A 116 -2.62 -12.56 23.21
N TYR A 117 -2.59 -13.86 22.89
CA TYR A 117 -2.59 -14.93 23.90
C TYR A 117 -1.33 -14.95 24.79
N ARG A 118 -0.21 -14.38 24.33
CA ARG A 118 1.03 -14.29 25.12
C ARG A 118 0.97 -13.18 26.16
N GLU A 119 0.15 -12.16 25.89
CA GLU A 119 -0.08 -11.01 26.76
C GLU A 119 -1.59 -10.78 26.92
N ALA A 120 -2.27 -11.77 27.51
CA ALA A 120 -3.74 -11.82 27.56
C ALA A 120 -4.42 -10.60 28.19
N THR A 121 -3.70 -9.82 29.01
CA THR A 121 -4.18 -8.60 29.66
C THR A 121 -3.84 -7.31 28.90
N ALA A 122 -3.13 -7.39 27.77
CA ALA A 122 -2.76 -6.22 26.98
C ALA A 122 -4.02 -5.57 26.38
N ASP A 123 -4.10 -4.23 26.46
CA ASP A 123 -5.12 -3.48 25.74
C ASP A 123 -4.72 -3.41 24.26
N MET A 124 -5.43 -4.20 23.46
CA MET A 124 -5.23 -4.33 22.03
C MET A 124 -6.25 -3.51 21.24
N ASN A 125 -6.95 -2.56 21.87
CA ASN A 125 -7.84 -1.64 21.17
C ASN A 125 -7.01 -0.54 20.51
N ALA A 126 -7.23 -0.28 19.22
CA ALA A 126 -6.72 0.90 18.55
C ALA A 126 -7.84 1.60 17.79
N GLN A 127 -7.98 2.90 18.00
CA GLN A 127 -8.98 3.74 17.33
C GLN A 127 -8.24 4.88 16.63
N VAL A 128 -8.47 5.02 15.33
CA VAL A 128 -7.82 6.02 14.50
C VAL A 128 -8.87 6.85 13.77
N ASP A 129 -8.79 8.16 13.95
CA ASP A 129 -9.51 9.14 13.14
C ASP A 129 -8.76 9.38 11.81
N VAL A 130 -9.43 9.11 10.69
CA VAL A 130 -8.88 9.23 9.34
C VAL A 130 -9.13 10.63 8.76
N THR A 131 -10.08 11.38 9.33
CA THR A 131 -10.60 12.64 8.76
C THR A 131 -9.63 13.80 8.85
N ARG A 132 -8.64 13.73 9.75
CA ARG A 132 -7.75 14.85 10.08
C ARG A 132 -8.53 16.16 10.35
N GLY A 133 -9.78 16.07 10.83
CA GLY A 133 -10.65 17.22 11.10
C GLY A 133 -11.60 17.62 9.97
N GLU A 134 -11.70 16.85 8.88
CA GLU A 134 -12.72 17.07 7.84
C GLU A 134 -14.11 16.59 8.27
N THR A 135 -15.15 17.37 7.92
CA THR A 135 -16.54 17.13 8.34
C THR A 135 -17.41 16.44 7.29
N THR A 136 -16.84 16.11 6.13
CA THR A 136 -17.56 15.55 4.96
C THR A 136 -17.55 14.03 4.91
N THR A 137 -16.74 13.38 5.75
CA THR A 137 -16.64 11.93 5.93
C THR A 137 -17.55 11.45 7.05
N PHE A 138 -18.18 10.31 6.88
CA PHE A 138 -19.11 9.73 7.85
C PHE A 138 -18.91 8.21 7.95
N GLY A 139 -19.18 7.65 9.13
CA GLY A 139 -19.18 6.20 9.37
C GLY A 139 -17.96 5.71 10.14
N GLU A 140 -18.15 4.60 10.86
CA GLU A 140 -17.11 3.88 11.60
C GLU A 140 -16.93 2.49 10.98
N ALA A 141 -15.69 2.12 10.67
CA ALA A 141 -15.33 0.75 10.33
C ALA A 141 -14.70 0.05 11.55
N TYR A 142 -15.28 -1.06 11.95
CA TYR A 142 -14.77 -1.88 13.05
C TYR A 142 -14.16 -3.17 12.49
N HIS A 143 -12.90 -3.42 12.83
CA HIS A 143 -12.17 -4.62 12.46
C HIS A 143 -11.75 -5.40 13.70
N TRP A 144 -11.91 -6.72 13.64
CA TRP A 144 -11.46 -7.63 14.68
C TRP A 144 -10.64 -8.77 14.09
N GLY A 145 -9.49 -9.07 14.70
CA GLY A 145 -8.69 -10.27 14.38
C GLY A 145 -7.74 -10.11 13.19
N ASP A 146 -7.15 -8.92 13.03
CA ASP A 146 -6.14 -8.64 11.99
C ASP A 146 -4.75 -9.24 12.32
N ASN A 147 -4.62 -9.93 13.46
CA ASN A 147 -3.47 -10.64 14.00
C ASN A 147 -2.23 -9.77 14.27
N TYR A 148 -2.42 -8.53 14.70
CA TYR A 148 -1.29 -7.70 15.15
C TYR A 148 -0.87 -8.07 16.57
N LEU A 149 0.43 -8.03 16.83
CA LEU A 149 1.01 -8.38 18.15
C LEU A 149 1.15 -7.18 19.09
N THR A 150 1.04 -5.96 18.56
CA THR A 150 1.15 -4.72 19.34
C THR A 150 0.07 -3.72 18.91
N ALA A 151 -0.60 -3.07 19.87
CA ALA A 151 -1.61 -2.05 19.56
C ALA A 151 -1.03 -0.84 18.80
N GLY A 152 0.24 -0.50 19.07
CA GLY A 152 0.88 0.68 18.50
C GLY A 152 0.37 1.99 19.12
N ASN A 153 0.98 3.11 18.73
CA ASN A 153 0.58 4.44 19.21
C ASN A 153 -0.34 5.12 18.18
N VAL A 154 -1.60 5.35 18.54
CA VAL A 154 -2.61 5.99 17.67
C VAL A 154 -2.28 7.44 17.32
N HIS A 155 -1.50 8.12 18.16
CA HIS A 155 -1.06 9.50 17.95
C HIS A 155 0.22 9.60 17.10
N ASP A 156 0.88 8.48 16.81
CA ASP A 156 2.04 8.49 15.94
C ASP A 156 1.62 8.83 14.50
N ARG A 157 2.40 9.72 13.88
CA ARG A 157 2.22 10.10 12.48
C ARG A 157 2.63 8.95 11.55
N HIS A 158 3.54 8.09 12.00
CA HIS A 158 4.07 6.95 11.24
C HIS A 158 4.07 5.69 12.13
N PRO A 159 2.89 5.13 12.44
CA PRO A 159 2.79 3.95 13.28
C PRO A 159 3.60 2.79 12.70
N ALA A 160 4.14 1.96 13.61
CA ALA A 160 4.92 0.79 13.26
C ALA A 160 4.11 -0.16 12.36
N PRO A 161 4.69 -0.70 11.27
CA PRO A 161 4.00 -1.68 10.44
C PRO A 161 3.43 -2.85 11.25
N GLU A 162 2.26 -3.35 10.84
CA GLU A 162 1.58 -4.49 11.49
C GLU A 162 1.23 -4.24 12.98
N SER A 163 1.02 -2.99 13.37
CA SER A 163 0.40 -2.61 14.65
C SER A 163 -1.09 -2.25 14.47
N GLY A 164 -1.88 -2.31 15.53
CA GLY A 164 -3.30 -1.91 15.49
C GLY A 164 -3.51 -0.48 14.94
N ALA A 165 -2.64 0.46 15.31
CA ALA A 165 -2.64 1.85 14.83
C ALA A 165 -2.23 2.02 13.36
N PHE A 166 -1.57 1.01 12.77
CA PHE A 166 -1.14 0.99 11.36
C PHE A 166 -2.27 0.62 10.40
N LEU A 167 -3.20 -0.23 10.86
CA LEU A 167 -4.35 -0.70 10.10
C LEU A 167 -5.39 0.43 10.00
N ARG A 168 -5.06 1.38 9.13
CA ARG A 168 -5.97 2.43 8.66
C ARG A 168 -6.46 2.00 7.28
N PRO A 169 -7.71 2.29 6.91
CA PRO A 169 -8.17 2.02 5.56
C PRO A 169 -7.26 2.81 4.61
N ALA A 170 -6.66 2.10 3.65
CA ALA A 170 -5.97 2.77 2.56
C ALA A 170 -7.00 3.67 1.87
N SER A 171 -6.72 4.98 1.81
CA SER A 171 -7.55 5.88 1.00
C SER A 171 -7.63 5.31 -0.43
N PRO A 172 -8.84 5.16 -1.00
CA PRO A 172 -9.04 4.61 -2.34
C PRO A 172 -8.43 5.49 -3.44
#